data_AF-A0A2V7M943-F1
#
_entry.id   AF-A0A2V7M943-F1
#
_cell.length_a   1.000
_cell.length_b   1.000
_cell.length_c   1.000
_cell.angle_alpha   90.00
_cell.angle_beta   90.00
_cell.angle_gamma   90.00
#
_symmetry.space_group_name_H-M   'P 1'
#
loop_
_entity.id
_entity.type
_entity.pdbx_description
1 polymer ?
#
loop_
_entity_poly.entity_id
_entity_poly.type
_entity_poly.pdbx_seq_one_letter_code
_entity_poly.pdbx_strand_id
1 'polypeptide(L)'
;MHDGRGANKPWLQELPDPVSKIAWHSWVEVHPDTAARWGLATGDFLLLKSPFGGQKFPAWITRSVRPDVLAVPTGQGHTAYGRYAKDRSANAFELLGTQATAYGGRSFIVGASATKTGEHRKIVTTEGSPRERGRGTVEVLGLARAKALHPGDAPFHHEDTPEYAAKSVEWWAERQLEKAEIGNYKGDQPRWGLAIDLSKCTGCAACVTACYAENNIATVGEELMQRGREMSWMRLERYWLTDEHGEPQGAVNSPMLCQQCGNAPCEPVCPVYAAYHTPDGLNGQVYNRCVGTRYCSNN
;
A
#
# COMPACT_ATOMS: atom_id res chain seq x y z
N MET A 1 7.42 4.52 11.76
CA MET A 1 8.16 3.56 12.63
C MET A 1 8.07 3.90 14.13
N HIS A 2 6.93 4.41 14.61
CA HIS A 2 6.76 4.91 15.99
C HIS A 2 7.96 5.75 16.46
N ASP A 3 8.72 5.29 17.44
CA ASP A 3 9.87 5.97 18.05
C ASP A 3 11.23 5.49 17.51
N GLY A 4 11.24 4.59 16.53
CA GLY A 4 12.45 4.05 15.93
C GLY A 4 13.02 2.79 16.58
N ARG A 5 12.44 2.26 17.67
CA ARG A 5 12.85 0.95 18.23
C ARG A 5 12.65 -0.21 17.25
N GLY A 6 11.79 -0.03 16.25
CA GLY A 6 11.56 -1.01 15.18
C GLY A 6 12.50 -0.85 13.98
N ALA A 7 13.37 0.16 13.93
CA ALA A 7 14.06 0.54 12.69
C ALA A 7 15.02 -0.53 12.16
N ASN A 8 15.59 -1.37 13.02
CA ASN A 8 16.44 -2.47 12.57
C ASN A 8 15.66 -3.75 12.20
N LYS A 9 14.31 -3.69 12.14
CA LYS A 9 13.47 -4.79 11.66
C LYS A 9 13.21 -4.61 10.16
N PRO A 10 13.70 -5.51 9.28
CA PRO A 10 13.60 -5.30 7.84
C PRO A 10 12.14 -5.27 7.36
N TRP A 11 11.23 -6.05 7.95
CA TRP A 11 9.81 -5.98 7.63
C TRP A 11 9.21 -4.58 7.86
N LEU A 12 9.64 -3.86 8.91
CA LEU A 12 9.15 -2.50 9.17
C LEU A 12 9.81 -1.43 8.30
N GLN A 13 10.98 -1.73 7.72
CA GLN A 13 11.62 -0.85 6.74
C GLN A 13 10.97 -1.01 5.36
N GLU A 14 10.57 -2.24 5.02
CA GLU A 14 9.98 -2.57 3.73
C GLU A 14 8.46 -2.37 3.69
N LEU A 15 7.78 -2.40 4.84
CA LEU A 15 6.35 -2.10 4.93
C LEU A 15 6.09 -0.65 4.49
N PRO A 16 5.35 -0.42 3.40
CA PRO A 16 4.99 0.92 2.97
C PRO A 16 4.18 1.65 4.04
N ASP A 17 4.44 2.94 4.21
CA ASP A 17 3.64 3.80 5.08
C ASP A 17 2.14 3.74 4.67
N PRO A 18 1.20 3.59 5.61
CA PRO A 18 -0.23 3.50 5.30
C PRO A 18 -0.79 4.62 4.42
N VAL A 19 -0.24 5.84 4.53
CA VAL A 19 -0.73 7.02 3.85
C VAL A 19 0.09 7.33 2.60
N SER A 20 1.40 7.45 2.72
CA SER A 20 2.29 7.86 1.61
C SER A 20 2.77 6.68 0.76
N LYS A 21 2.64 5.45 1.25
CA LYS A 21 3.18 4.22 0.68
C LYS A 21 4.70 4.24 0.48
N ILE A 22 5.40 5.15 1.16
CA ILE A 22 6.85 5.24 1.12
C ILE A 22 7.45 4.17 2.03
N ALA A 23 8.56 3.57 1.58
CA ALA A 23 9.34 2.59 2.34
C ALA A 23 10.83 2.95 2.36
N TRP A 24 11.60 2.36 3.27
CA TRP A 24 13.06 2.45 3.38
C TRP A 24 13.70 3.81 3.70
N HIS A 25 12.95 4.90 3.72
CA HIS A 25 13.48 6.22 4.05
C HIS A 25 12.43 7.16 4.65
N SER A 26 12.91 8.25 5.24
CA SER A 26 12.09 9.36 5.74
C SER A 26 11.90 10.42 4.65
N TRP A 27 10.84 11.21 4.76
CA TRP A 27 10.49 12.31 3.86
C TRP A 27 10.00 13.54 4.64
N VAL A 28 9.78 14.64 3.95
CA VAL A 28 8.99 15.78 4.45
C VAL A 28 7.77 15.97 3.56
N GLU A 29 6.59 15.99 4.15
CA GLU A 29 5.34 16.25 3.46
C GLU A 29 5.16 17.74 3.23
N VAL A 30 4.85 18.11 1.99
CA VAL A 30 4.66 19.49 1.55
C VAL A 30 3.35 19.60 0.79
N HIS A 31 2.52 20.59 1.14
CA HIS A 31 1.29 20.86 0.40
C HIS A 31 1.60 21.30 -1.05
N PRO A 32 0.80 20.90 -2.07
CA PRO A 32 1.02 21.29 -3.46
C PRO A 32 1.17 22.80 -3.69
N ASP A 33 0.34 23.64 -3.06
CA ASP A 33 0.46 25.09 -3.23
C ASP A 33 1.79 25.64 -2.72
N THR A 34 2.30 25.08 -1.62
CA THR A 34 3.57 25.48 -1.03
C THR A 34 4.73 24.98 -1.87
N ALA A 35 4.63 23.75 -2.38
CA ALA A 35 5.58 23.22 -3.34
C ALA A 35 5.63 24.06 -4.62
N ALA A 36 4.49 24.49 -5.16
CA ALA A 36 4.41 25.35 -6.33
C ALA A 36 5.05 26.72 -6.08
N ARG A 37 4.75 27.37 -4.94
CA ARG A 37 5.37 28.64 -4.54
C ARG A 37 6.89 28.53 -4.36
N TRP A 38 7.39 27.38 -3.91
CA TRP A 38 8.81 27.14 -3.66
C TRP A 38 9.54 26.47 -4.83
N GLY A 39 8.85 26.20 -5.94
CA GLY A 39 9.42 25.50 -7.10
C GLY A 39 9.96 24.12 -6.76
N LEU A 40 9.24 23.34 -5.95
CA LEU A 40 9.62 21.99 -5.52
C LEU A 40 8.96 20.91 -6.36
N ALA A 41 9.71 19.86 -6.62
CA ALA A 41 9.24 18.57 -7.12
C ALA A 41 9.37 17.50 -6.04
N THR A 42 8.57 16.43 -6.15
CA THR A 42 8.75 15.25 -5.31
C THR A 42 10.17 14.70 -5.45
N GLY A 43 10.82 14.44 -4.32
CA GLY A 43 12.20 13.98 -4.24
C GLY A 43 13.24 15.09 -4.07
N ASP A 44 12.88 16.36 -4.26
CA ASP A 44 13.77 17.50 -3.99
C ASP A 44 14.10 17.55 -2.49
N PHE A 45 15.37 17.68 -2.14
CA PHE A 45 15.76 17.78 -0.75
C PHE A 45 15.57 19.20 -0.19
N LEU A 46 14.89 19.26 0.95
CA LEU A 46 14.76 20.43 1.80
C LEU A 46 15.66 20.29 3.02
N LEU A 47 16.46 21.32 3.30
CA LEU A 47 17.12 21.50 4.58
C LEU A 47 16.14 22.22 5.51
N LEU A 48 15.69 21.52 6.55
CA LEU A 48 14.87 22.08 7.61
C LEU A 48 15.79 22.54 8.74
N LYS A 49 15.61 23.77 9.22
CA LYS A 49 16.34 24.31 10.39
C LYS A 49 15.36 24.79 11.45
N SER A 50 15.61 24.39 12.68
CA SER A 50 14.90 24.81 13.88
C SER A 50 15.89 25.46 14.87
N PRO A 51 15.42 26.07 15.97
CA PRO A 51 16.29 26.51 17.05
C PRO A 51 17.14 25.39 17.69
N PHE A 52 16.78 24.12 17.48
CA PHE A 52 17.43 22.96 18.11
C PHE A 52 18.44 22.25 17.23
N GLY A 53 18.40 22.48 15.92
CA GLY A 53 19.20 21.73 14.95
C GLY A 53 18.62 21.81 13.55
N GLY A 54 19.25 21.09 12.63
CA GLY A 54 18.83 21.08 11.24
C GLY A 54 19.08 19.74 10.57
N GLN A 55 18.14 19.34 9.71
CA GLN A 55 18.17 18.05 9.06
C GLN A 55 17.56 18.14 7.66
N LYS A 56 18.11 17.35 6.75
CA LYS A 56 17.71 17.31 5.34
C LYS A 56 16.74 16.15 5.07
N PHE A 57 15.64 16.40 4.37
CA PHE A 57 14.64 15.41 3.98
C PHE A 57 14.22 15.59 2.52
N PRO A 58 13.94 14.51 1.78
CA PRO A 58 13.35 14.62 0.45
C PRO A 58 11.87 15.00 0.57
N ALA A 59 11.41 15.90 -0.29
CA ALA A 59 10.02 16.38 -0.30
C ALA A 59 9.07 15.32 -0.90
N TRP A 60 7.94 15.11 -0.25
CA TRP A 60 6.79 14.37 -0.75
C TRP A 60 5.61 15.33 -0.87
N ILE A 61 5.17 15.58 -2.11
CA ILE A 61 4.09 16.53 -2.35
C ILE A 61 2.74 15.83 -2.14
N THR A 62 1.97 16.29 -1.15
CA THR A 62 0.70 15.66 -0.78
C THR A 62 -0.28 16.66 -0.21
N ARG A 63 -1.57 16.46 -0.47
CA ARG A 63 -2.67 17.25 0.11
C ARG A 63 -3.04 16.82 1.55
N SER A 64 -2.26 15.89 2.12
CA SER A 64 -2.47 15.40 3.50
C SER A 64 -2.06 16.41 4.58
N VAL A 65 -1.33 17.46 4.21
CA VAL A 65 -0.82 18.50 5.11
C VAL A 65 -1.34 19.88 4.73
N ARG A 66 -1.53 20.76 5.71
CA ARG A 66 -1.97 22.15 5.48
C ARG A 66 -0.87 22.96 4.76
N PRO A 67 -1.22 23.97 3.93
CA PRO A 67 -0.23 24.75 3.18
C PRO A 67 0.94 25.34 4.00
N ASP A 68 0.73 25.74 5.24
CA ASP A 68 1.72 26.35 6.11
C ASP A 68 2.37 25.36 7.10
N VAL A 69 2.15 24.05 6.91
CA VAL A 69 2.68 22.99 7.77
C VAL A 69 3.56 22.05 6.95
N LEU A 70 4.70 21.67 7.52
CA LEU A 70 5.55 20.57 7.04
C LEU A 70 5.43 19.42 8.03
N ALA A 71 5.18 18.21 7.55
CA ALA A 71 5.14 17.01 8.40
C ALA A 71 6.31 16.07 8.08
N VAL A 72 6.95 15.54 9.12
CA VAL A 72 8.10 14.62 8.99
C VAL A 72 7.83 13.40 9.88
N PRO A 73 7.86 12.18 9.34
CA PRO A 73 7.69 10.98 10.15
C PRO A 73 8.92 10.76 11.04
N THR A 74 8.70 10.19 12.23
CA THR A 74 9.75 9.85 13.18
C THR A 74 10.18 8.38 13.06
N GLY A 75 11.34 8.09 13.66
CA GLY A 75 11.84 6.72 13.86
C GLY A 75 13.02 6.29 12.96
N GLN A 76 13.50 7.16 12.08
CA GLN A 76 14.72 6.96 11.26
C GLN A 76 15.89 7.84 11.76
N GLY A 77 17.04 7.75 11.09
CA GLY A 77 18.23 8.56 11.40
C GLY A 77 19.12 7.98 12.49
N HIS A 78 19.18 6.66 12.62
CA HIS A 78 20.03 5.98 13.60
C HIS A 78 21.47 5.93 13.10
N THR A 79 22.45 6.30 13.93
CA THR A 79 23.89 6.26 13.56
C THR A 79 24.56 4.91 13.86
N ALA A 80 23.97 4.11 14.76
CA ALA A 80 24.54 2.84 15.20
C ALA A 80 23.44 1.84 15.62
N TYR A 81 22.53 1.48 14.70
CA TYR A 81 21.43 0.54 15.01
C TYR A 81 21.26 -0.59 13.98
N GLY A 82 22.30 -1.43 13.88
CA GLY A 82 22.30 -2.60 12.99
C GLY A 82 22.27 -2.24 11.50
N ARG A 83 22.32 -3.27 10.65
CA ARG A 83 22.52 -3.10 9.20
C ARG A 83 21.36 -2.41 8.47
N TYR A 84 20.15 -2.46 9.02
CA TYR A 84 18.97 -1.92 8.35
C TYR A 84 18.67 -0.47 8.73
N ALA A 85 19.08 -0.01 9.92
CA ALA A 85 18.79 1.35 10.37
C ALA A 85 20.01 2.29 10.39
N LYS A 86 21.23 1.76 10.45
CA LYS A 86 22.45 2.56 10.49
C LYS A 86 22.56 3.48 9.27
N ASP A 87 22.81 4.76 9.54
CA ASP A 87 23.05 5.84 8.59
C ASP A 87 21.95 5.96 7.52
N ARG A 88 20.73 5.61 7.91
CA ARG A 88 19.56 5.63 7.04
C ARG A 88 18.70 6.86 7.29
N SER A 89 18.54 7.66 6.24
CA SER A 89 17.74 8.89 6.25
C SER A 89 18.22 9.89 7.30
N ALA A 90 17.31 10.37 8.15
CA ALA A 90 17.41 11.63 8.84
C ALA A 90 16.59 11.56 10.12
N ASN A 91 17.13 12.10 11.22
CA ASN A 91 16.48 12.03 12.52
C ASN A 91 15.62 13.27 12.76
N ALA A 92 14.29 13.12 12.68
CA ALA A 92 13.36 14.22 12.93
C ALA A 92 13.45 14.79 14.36
N PHE A 93 13.94 14.01 15.33
CA PHE A 93 14.11 14.48 16.70
C PHE A 93 15.24 15.51 16.87
N GLU A 94 16.12 15.68 15.88
CA GLU A 94 17.14 16.74 15.89
C GLU A 94 16.54 18.13 15.58
N LEU A 95 15.29 18.19 15.12
CA LEU A 95 14.55 19.43 14.92
C LEU A 95 13.76 19.86 16.17
N LEU A 96 13.69 19.03 17.21
CA LEU A 96 12.79 19.23 18.34
C LEU A 96 13.57 19.50 19.64
N GLY A 97 13.02 20.33 20.52
CA GLY A 97 13.58 20.54 21.86
C GLY A 97 13.41 19.31 22.75
N THR A 98 14.32 19.10 23.71
CA THR A 98 14.26 17.98 24.66
C THR A 98 13.43 18.25 25.90
N GLN A 99 13.05 19.52 26.12
CA GLN A 99 12.28 19.94 27.29
C GLN A 99 10.85 19.39 27.24
N ALA A 100 10.37 18.95 28.39
CA ALA A 100 8.99 18.51 28.55
C ALA A 100 8.03 19.71 28.47
N THR A 101 6.86 19.49 27.89
CA THR A 101 5.77 20.48 27.89
C THR A 101 5.14 20.59 29.27
N ALA A 102 4.33 21.63 29.50
CA ALA A 102 3.59 21.84 30.75
C ALA A 102 2.63 20.68 31.10
N TYR A 103 2.22 19.88 30.11
CA TYR A 103 1.33 18.73 30.29
C TYR A 103 2.08 17.39 30.36
N GLY A 104 3.42 17.43 30.45
CA GLY A 104 4.28 16.25 30.32
C GLY A 104 4.56 15.85 28.87
N GLY A 105 5.62 15.09 28.64
CA GLY A 105 6.04 14.66 27.29
C GLY A 105 6.73 15.75 26.46
N ARG A 106 7.21 15.40 25.27
CA ARG A 106 7.97 16.29 24.36
C ARG A 106 7.05 17.01 23.38
N SER A 107 7.35 18.26 23.01
CA SER A 107 6.66 18.93 21.89
C SER A 107 7.06 18.31 20.55
N PHE A 108 6.08 18.00 19.71
CA PHE A 108 6.27 17.58 18.31
C PHE A 108 6.02 18.70 17.30
N ILE A 109 5.81 19.93 17.79
CA ILE A 109 5.61 21.11 16.97
C ILE A 109 6.74 22.08 17.24
N VAL A 110 7.33 22.61 16.17
CA VAL A 110 8.43 23.58 16.22
C VAL A 110 8.33 24.51 15.02
N GLY A 111 8.68 25.78 15.22
CA GLY A 111 8.92 26.70 14.10
C GLY A 111 10.20 26.31 13.37
N ALA A 112 10.12 26.12 12.06
CA ALA A 112 11.28 25.76 11.24
C ALA A 112 11.32 26.59 9.94
N SER A 113 12.52 26.88 9.46
CA SER A 113 12.73 27.36 8.10
C SER A 113 13.09 26.20 7.18
N ALA A 114 12.70 26.30 5.90
CA ALA A 114 13.00 25.30 4.89
C ALA A 114 13.79 25.96 3.75
N THR A 115 14.83 25.29 3.26
CA THR A 115 15.63 25.76 2.13
C THR A 115 15.87 24.63 1.14
N LYS A 116 15.57 24.87 -0.14
CA LYS A 116 15.86 23.93 -1.22
C LYS A 116 17.37 23.78 -1.38
N THR A 117 17.85 22.54 -1.39
CA THR A 117 19.30 22.23 -1.42
C THR A 117 19.85 22.05 -2.83
N GLY A 118 18.98 21.76 -3.82
CA GLY A 118 19.37 21.38 -5.18
C GLY A 118 19.63 19.88 -5.34
N GLU A 119 19.70 19.12 -4.25
CA GLU A 119 19.79 17.65 -4.32
C GLU A 119 18.42 17.03 -4.60
N HIS A 120 18.42 15.88 -5.29
CA HIS A 120 17.22 15.14 -5.63
C HIS A 120 17.42 13.64 -5.41
N ARG A 121 16.35 12.94 -5.03
CA ARG A 121 16.30 11.48 -5.06
C ARG A 121 14.97 10.96 -5.57
N LYS A 122 14.98 9.76 -6.16
CA LYS A 122 13.74 9.01 -6.37
C LYS A 122 13.19 8.53 -5.02
N ILE A 123 11.92 8.83 -4.77
CA ILE A 123 11.18 8.28 -3.64
C ILE A 123 10.81 6.83 -3.97
N VAL A 124 11.12 5.93 -3.04
CA VAL A 124 10.68 4.53 -3.07
C VAL A 124 9.29 4.44 -2.48
N THR A 125 8.31 4.23 -3.35
CA THR A 125 6.90 4.05 -2.98
C THR A 125 6.32 2.88 -3.76
N THR A 126 5.40 2.14 -3.13
CA THR A 126 4.58 1.12 -3.82
C THR A 126 3.32 1.72 -4.43
N GLU A 127 3.05 3.00 -4.20
CA GLU A 127 1.92 3.69 -4.80
C GLU A 127 2.14 3.85 -6.31
N GLY A 128 1.27 3.22 -7.12
CA GLY A 128 1.25 3.46 -8.56
C GLY A 128 0.52 4.76 -8.90
N SER A 129 -0.73 4.90 -8.42
CA SER A 129 -1.57 6.08 -8.61
C SER A 129 -2.43 6.28 -7.36
N PRO A 130 -2.34 7.44 -6.69
CA PRO A 130 -3.16 7.73 -5.51
C PRO A 130 -4.64 7.98 -5.85
N ARG A 131 -4.99 8.00 -7.14
CA ARG A 131 -6.35 8.19 -7.65
C ARG A 131 -6.88 6.90 -8.24
N GLU A 132 -8.12 6.58 -7.93
CA GLU A 132 -8.87 5.46 -8.48
C GLU A 132 -9.22 5.67 -9.98
N ARG A 133 -9.26 6.93 -10.45
CA ARG A 133 -9.58 7.31 -11.83
C ARG A 133 -10.99 6.87 -12.29
N GLY A 134 -11.95 6.88 -11.37
CA GLY A 134 -13.35 6.58 -11.67
C GLY A 134 -13.61 5.12 -12.07
N ARG A 135 -12.74 4.19 -11.64
CA ARG A 135 -12.83 2.78 -11.99
C ARG A 135 -13.81 1.99 -11.13
N GLY A 136 -14.35 2.56 -10.05
CA GLY A 136 -15.24 1.86 -9.14
C GLY A 136 -14.58 0.64 -8.46
N THR A 137 -13.27 0.71 -8.22
CA THR A 137 -12.51 -0.32 -7.49
C THR A 137 -12.90 -0.38 -6.02
N VAL A 138 -13.27 0.76 -5.42
CA VAL A 138 -13.84 0.81 -4.07
C VAL A 138 -15.04 1.74 -4.07
N GLU A 139 -16.23 1.15 -4.00
CA GLU A 139 -17.47 1.93 -3.94
C GLU A 139 -17.79 2.35 -2.51
N VAL A 140 -18.16 3.62 -2.33
CA VAL A 140 -18.52 4.19 -1.03
C VAL A 140 -20.00 4.55 -1.01
N LEU A 141 -20.68 4.04 0.00
CA LEU A 141 -22.08 4.34 0.25
C LEU A 141 -22.22 5.28 1.44
N GLY A 142 -22.82 6.44 1.22
CA GLY A 142 -23.15 7.36 2.30
C GLY A 142 -24.15 6.73 3.28
N LEU A 143 -23.97 6.97 4.58
CA LEU A 143 -24.77 6.34 5.64
C LEU A 143 -26.28 6.57 5.48
N ALA A 144 -26.70 7.75 5.02
CA ALA A 144 -28.12 8.04 4.78
C ALA A 144 -28.74 7.13 3.72
N ARG A 145 -28.02 6.88 2.61
CA ARG A 145 -28.44 5.95 1.57
C ARG A 145 -28.38 4.51 2.06
N ALA A 146 -27.34 4.13 2.81
CA ALA A 146 -27.20 2.80 3.39
C ALA A 146 -28.37 2.43 4.32
N LYS A 147 -28.86 3.39 5.12
CA LYS A 147 -30.01 3.18 6.02
C LYS A 147 -31.35 3.03 5.29
N ALA A 148 -31.44 3.49 4.06
CA ALA A 148 -32.64 3.38 3.23
C ALA A 148 -32.71 2.05 2.47
N LEU A 149 -31.65 1.22 2.52
CA LEU A 149 -31.61 -0.08 1.86
C LEU A 149 -32.39 -1.13 2.65
N HIS A 150 -33.04 -2.01 1.91
CA HIS A 150 -33.76 -3.18 2.40
C HIS A 150 -32.98 -4.45 2.07
N PRO A 151 -33.24 -5.57 2.77
CA PRO A 151 -32.68 -6.86 2.39
C PRO A 151 -32.98 -7.20 0.93
N GLY A 152 -31.93 -7.51 0.16
CA GLY A 152 -32.04 -7.79 -1.28
C GLY A 152 -31.70 -6.61 -2.19
N ASP A 153 -31.60 -5.38 -1.65
CA ASP A 153 -31.13 -4.24 -2.44
C ASP A 153 -29.66 -4.42 -2.82
N ALA A 154 -29.35 -4.17 -4.09
CA ALA A 154 -27.98 -4.09 -4.61
C ALA A 154 -27.62 -2.60 -4.82
N PRO A 155 -27.02 -1.93 -3.82
CA PRO A 155 -26.75 -0.49 -3.90
C PRO A 155 -25.63 -0.12 -4.89
N PHE A 156 -24.87 -1.12 -5.30
CA PHE A 156 -23.71 -1.04 -6.18
C PHE A 156 -23.99 -1.77 -7.48
N HIS A 157 -23.41 -1.28 -8.57
CA HIS A 157 -23.54 -1.92 -9.86
C HIS A 157 -22.67 -3.18 -9.90
N HIS A 158 -23.30 -4.34 -10.00
CA HIS A 158 -22.61 -5.61 -10.04
C HIS A 158 -22.80 -6.28 -11.40
N GLU A 159 -21.73 -6.34 -12.18
CA GLU A 159 -21.60 -7.23 -13.32
C GLU A 159 -20.51 -8.25 -13.02
N ASP A 160 -20.89 -9.52 -12.91
CA ASP A 160 -19.94 -10.63 -12.72
C ASP A 160 -18.92 -10.72 -13.86
N THR A 161 -19.30 -10.23 -15.05
CA THR A 161 -18.53 -10.37 -16.27
C THR A 161 -18.76 -9.13 -17.13
N PRO A 162 -17.70 -8.35 -17.42
CA PRO A 162 -17.80 -7.23 -18.35
C PRO A 162 -18.27 -7.70 -19.73
N GLU A 163 -19.02 -6.87 -20.44
CA GLU A 163 -19.56 -7.19 -21.77
C GLU A 163 -18.48 -7.68 -22.75
N TYR A 164 -17.30 -7.06 -22.75
CA TYR A 164 -16.19 -7.44 -23.63
C TYR A 164 -15.68 -8.86 -23.35
N ALA A 165 -15.86 -9.37 -22.14
CA ALA A 165 -15.42 -10.69 -21.71
C ALA A 165 -16.55 -11.72 -21.80
N ALA A 166 -17.82 -11.33 -21.85
CA ALA A 166 -18.99 -12.20 -21.77
C ALA A 166 -18.89 -13.47 -22.63
N LYS A 167 -18.52 -13.32 -23.91
CA LYS A 167 -18.35 -14.46 -24.84
C LYS A 167 -17.16 -15.35 -24.50
N SER A 168 -16.07 -14.78 -23.98
CA SER A 168 -14.88 -15.52 -23.57
C SER A 168 -15.15 -16.35 -22.32
N VAL A 169 -16.03 -15.87 -21.43
CA VAL A 169 -16.39 -16.58 -20.20
C VAL A 169 -17.50 -17.59 -20.41
N GLU A 170 -18.39 -17.44 -21.39
CA GLU A 170 -19.48 -18.40 -21.66
C GLU A 170 -18.97 -19.85 -21.79
N TRP A 171 -17.92 -20.08 -22.60
CA TRP A 171 -17.32 -21.41 -22.78
C TRP A 171 -16.34 -21.84 -21.66
N TRP A 172 -15.76 -20.88 -20.93
CA TRP A 172 -14.74 -21.14 -19.90
C TRP A 172 -15.35 -21.32 -18.50
N ALA A 173 -16.39 -20.56 -18.19
CA ALA A 173 -17.12 -20.63 -16.93
C ALA A 173 -17.79 -21.99 -16.76
N GLU A 174 -18.47 -22.51 -17.79
CA GLU A 174 -19.13 -23.82 -17.71
C GLU A 174 -18.12 -24.95 -17.44
N ARG A 175 -16.99 -24.99 -18.14
CA ARG A 175 -15.96 -26.02 -17.95
C ARG A 175 -15.16 -25.92 -16.66
N GLN A 176 -14.95 -24.72 -16.13
CA GLN A 176 -14.26 -24.53 -14.84
C GLN A 176 -15.22 -24.63 -13.66
N LEU A 177 -16.48 -24.24 -13.78
CA LEU A 177 -17.53 -24.50 -12.79
C LEU A 177 -17.82 -26.00 -12.71
N GLU A 178 -17.93 -26.68 -13.85
CA GLU A 178 -17.94 -28.13 -13.89
C GLU A 178 -16.69 -28.69 -13.20
N LYS A 179 -15.46 -28.21 -13.47
CA LYS A 179 -14.26 -28.70 -12.76
C LYS A 179 -14.16 -28.32 -11.29
N ALA A 180 -14.72 -27.19 -10.88
CA ALA A 180 -14.88 -26.80 -9.48
C ALA A 180 -15.90 -27.71 -8.78
N GLU A 181 -16.82 -28.31 -9.52
CA GLU A 181 -17.66 -29.43 -9.09
C GLU A 181 -17.04 -30.82 -9.35
N ILE A 182 -16.03 -30.96 -10.23
CA ILE A 182 -15.34 -32.19 -10.65
C ILE A 182 -13.90 -32.18 -10.10
N GLY A 183 -13.77 -32.01 -8.81
CA GLY A 183 -12.71 -32.67 -8.06
C GLY A 183 -13.26 -33.97 -7.47
N ASN A 184 -12.40 -34.92 -7.10
CA ASN A 184 -12.75 -36.08 -6.26
C ASN A 184 -13.27 -35.71 -4.85
N TYR A 185 -13.76 -34.48 -4.66
CA TYR A 185 -13.95 -33.82 -3.37
C TYR A 185 -15.32 -33.14 -3.24
N LYS A 186 -16.22 -33.34 -4.20
CA LYS A 186 -17.63 -32.90 -4.13
C LYS A 186 -18.27 -33.57 -2.91
N GLY A 187 -18.34 -32.82 -1.80
CA GLY A 187 -18.85 -33.28 -0.50
C GLY A 187 -17.80 -33.63 0.56
N ASP A 188 -16.50 -33.76 0.20
CA ASP A 188 -15.45 -34.21 1.12
C ASP A 188 -14.53 -33.08 1.64
N GLN A 189 -14.46 -31.93 0.94
CA GLN A 189 -13.62 -30.79 1.32
C GLN A 189 -14.42 -29.47 1.31
N PRO A 190 -14.15 -28.53 2.24
CA PRO A 190 -14.81 -27.23 2.25
C PRO A 190 -14.37 -26.37 1.06
N ARG A 191 -15.23 -25.47 0.60
CA ARG A 191 -14.87 -24.41 -0.35
C ARG A 191 -14.47 -23.17 0.42
N TRP A 192 -13.21 -22.74 0.30
CA TRP A 192 -12.72 -21.56 1.01
C TRP A 192 -13.08 -20.26 0.30
N GLY A 193 -13.42 -19.25 1.10
CA GLY A 193 -13.62 -17.88 0.64
C GLY A 193 -13.19 -16.90 1.72
N LEU A 194 -12.75 -15.71 1.30
CA LEU A 194 -12.36 -14.63 2.20
C LEU A 194 -13.21 -13.40 1.91
N ALA A 195 -13.93 -12.94 2.93
CA ALA A 195 -14.64 -11.66 2.89
C ALA A 195 -13.93 -10.65 3.79
N ILE A 196 -13.55 -9.50 3.22
CA ILE A 196 -12.91 -8.41 3.95
C ILE A 196 -13.92 -7.28 4.14
N ASP A 197 -14.25 -6.99 5.40
CA ASP A 197 -15.09 -5.84 5.75
C ASP A 197 -14.29 -4.54 5.60
N LEU A 198 -14.42 -3.90 4.43
CA LEU A 198 -13.72 -2.66 4.10
C LEU A 198 -14.12 -1.48 5.01
N SER A 199 -15.32 -1.51 5.61
CA SER A 199 -15.77 -0.45 6.52
C SER A 199 -14.93 -0.38 7.81
N LYS A 200 -14.28 -1.50 8.17
CA LYS A 200 -13.38 -1.61 9.33
C LYS A 200 -11.90 -1.51 8.95
N CYS A 201 -11.58 -1.45 7.66
CA CYS A 201 -10.20 -1.38 7.18
C CYS A 201 -9.64 0.04 7.36
N THR A 202 -8.91 0.25 8.45
CA THR A 202 -8.23 1.52 8.73
C THR A 202 -6.96 1.73 7.92
N GLY A 203 -6.47 0.67 7.26
CA GLY A 203 -5.21 0.70 6.54
C GLY A 203 -3.97 0.52 7.42
N CYS A 204 -4.08 -0.10 8.59
CA CYS A 204 -2.96 -0.27 9.53
C CYS A 204 -1.79 -1.14 9.01
N ALA A 205 -1.96 -1.84 7.89
CA ALA A 205 -0.97 -2.71 7.24
C ALA A 205 -0.42 -3.86 8.11
N ALA A 206 -1.09 -4.19 9.23
CA ALA A 206 -0.75 -5.35 10.05
C ALA A 206 -0.95 -6.68 9.30
N CYS A 207 -1.98 -6.75 8.45
CA CYS A 207 -2.23 -7.90 7.58
C CYS A 207 -1.08 -8.19 6.61
N VAL A 208 -0.44 -7.15 6.07
CA VAL A 208 0.75 -7.28 5.20
C VAL A 208 1.90 -7.85 6.00
N THR A 209 2.19 -7.28 7.18
CA THR A 209 3.29 -7.78 8.04
C THR A 209 3.06 -9.23 8.49
N ALA A 210 1.81 -9.59 8.82
CA ALA A 210 1.46 -10.96 9.19
C ALA A 210 1.70 -11.94 8.03
N CYS A 211 1.35 -11.54 6.79
CA CYS A 211 1.61 -12.36 5.61
C CYS A 211 3.11 -12.59 5.38
N TYR A 212 3.95 -11.56 5.56
CA TYR A 212 5.41 -11.70 5.53
C TYR A 212 5.92 -12.70 6.56
N ALA A 213 5.46 -12.58 7.80
CA ALA A 213 5.89 -13.41 8.91
C ALA A 213 5.47 -14.88 8.74
N GLU A 214 4.22 -15.13 8.37
CA GLU A 214 3.67 -16.47 8.22
C GLU A 214 4.24 -17.21 7.01
N ASN A 215 4.41 -16.51 5.89
CA ASN A 215 4.77 -17.14 4.61
C ASN A 215 6.27 -17.03 4.27
N ASN A 216 7.11 -16.65 5.25
CA ASN A 216 8.55 -16.50 5.07
C ASN A 216 8.92 -15.61 3.88
N ILE A 217 8.16 -14.53 3.67
CA ILE A 217 8.39 -13.68 2.51
C ILE A 217 9.68 -12.87 2.71
N ALA A 218 10.56 -12.95 1.73
CA ALA A 218 11.86 -12.31 1.77
C ALA A 218 11.74 -10.79 1.64
N THR A 219 12.52 -10.07 2.45
CA THR A 219 12.75 -8.63 2.26
C THR A 219 13.73 -8.39 1.12
N VAL A 220 13.41 -7.52 0.16
CA VAL A 220 14.26 -7.27 -1.03
C VAL A 220 15.17 -6.06 -0.92
N GLY A 221 14.85 -5.10 -0.05
CA GLY A 221 15.61 -3.86 0.08
C GLY A 221 15.18 -2.74 -0.87
N GLU A 222 15.67 -1.55 -0.58
CA GLU A 222 15.31 -0.29 -1.24
C GLU A 222 15.52 -0.29 -2.75
N GLU A 223 16.66 -0.83 -3.23
CA GLU A 223 17.01 -0.84 -4.66
C GLU A 223 16.02 -1.65 -5.50
N LEU A 224 15.63 -2.84 -5.03
CA LEU A 224 14.69 -3.71 -5.74
C LEU A 224 13.27 -3.17 -5.66
N MET A 225 12.87 -2.62 -4.52
CA MET A 225 11.59 -1.96 -4.34
C MET A 225 11.45 -0.71 -5.23
N GLN A 226 12.52 0.07 -5.40
CA GLN A 226 12.56 1.21 -6.35
C GLN A 226 12.35 0.79 -7.81
N ARG A 227 12.61 -0.49 -8.13
CA ARG A 227 12.38 -1.12 -9.43
C ARG A 227 11.03 -1.84 -9.53
N GLY A 228 10.16 -1.72 -8.52
CA GLY A 228 8.85 -2.39 -8.46
C GLY A 228 8.97 -3.91 -8.33
N ARG A 229 9.92 -4.37 -7.50
CA ARG A 229 10.19 -5.80 -7.26
C ARG A 229 10.11 -6.15 -5.77
N GLU A 230 9.25 -5.45 -5.04
CA GLU A 230 8.87 -5.83 -3.69
C GLU A 230 8.22 -7.21 -3.69
N MET A 231 8.54 -8.01 -2.67
CA MET A 231 7.95 -9.33 -2.51
C MET A 231 6.81 -9.20 -1.50
N SER A 232 5.65 -8.73 -1.93
CA SER A 232 4.47 -8.62 -1.07
C SER A 232 3.27 -9.31 -1.70
N TRP A 233 2.76 -10.38 -1.07
CA TRP A 233 1.59 -11.10 -1.59
C TRP A 233 0.27 -10.38 -1.32
N MET A 234 0.26 -9.54 -0.30
CA MET A 234 -0.81 -8.61 0.00
C MET A 234 -0.26 -7.20 -0.05
N ARG A 235 -0.97 -6.31 -0.74
CA ARG A 235 -0.69 -4.88 -0.75
C ARG A 235 -1.90 -4.15 -0.23
N LEU A 236 -1.67 -3.03 0.43
CA LEU A 236 -2.73 -2.17 0.92
C LEU A 236 -2.77 -0.95 0.03
N GLU A 237 -3.76 -0.87 -0.83
CA GLU A 237 -3.99 0.29 -1.69
C GLU A 237 -4.72 1.38 -0.90
N ARG A 238 -4.39 2.63 -1.19
CA ARG A 238 -5.10 3.79 -0.65
C ARG A 238 -5.44 4.72 -1.80
N TYR A 239 -6.73 5.02 -1.95
CA TYR A 239 -7.20 5.93 -3.00
C TYR A 239 -7.84 7.16 -2.39
N TRP A 240 -7.53 8.33 -2.94
CA TRP A 240 -8.31 9.53 -2.67
C TRP A 240 -9.62 9.48 -3.43
N LEU A 241 -10.70 9.71 -2.70
CA LEU A 241 -11.97 10.11 -3.28
C LEU A 241 -11.88 11.60 -3.56
N THR A 242 -12.22 11.98 -4.78
CA THR A 242 -12.28 13.39 -5.18
C THR A 242 -13.69 13.75 -5.59
N ASP A 243 -14.08 15.00 -5.37
CA ASP A 243 -15.28 15.54 -6.01
C ASP A 243 -15.07 15.79 -7.52
N GLU A 244 -16.09 16.32 -8.18
CA GLU A 244 -16.08 16.66 -9.61
C GLU A 244 -15.01 17.70 -9.98
N HIS A 245 -14.54 18.49 -9.00
CA HIS A 245 -13.48 19.48 -9.18
C HIS A 245 -12.08 18.90 -8.89
N GLY A 246 -11.99 17.63 -8.51
CA GLY A 246 -10.74 16.95 -8.20
C GLY A 246 -10.22 17.23 -6.78
N GLU A 247 -11.04 17.84 -5.92
CA GLU A 247 -10.66 18.12 -4.54
C GLU A 247 -10.88 16.88 -3.65
N PRO A 248 -9.91 16.50 -2.80
CA PRO A 248 -10.03 15.29 -1.99
C PRO A 248 -11.13 15.40 -0.92
N GLN A 249 -12.06 14.46 -0.93
CA GLN A 249 -13.16 14.34 0.04
C GLN A 249 -12.85 13.35 1.17
N GLY A 250 -11.89 12.45 0.92
CA GLY A 250 -11.49 11.41 1.86
C GLY A 250 -10.60 10.38 1.19
N ALA A 251 -10.22 9.34 1.93
CA ALA A 251 -9.48 8.23 1.37
C ALA A 251 -10.10 6.90 1.79
N VAL A 252 -9.98 5.93 0.90
CA VAL A 252 -10.43 4.56 1.10
C VAL A 252 -9.23 3.63 1.02
N ASN A 253 -9.31 2.54 1.78
CA ASN A 253 -8.29 1.50 1.80
C ASN A 253 -8.84 0.23 1.16
N SER A 254 -8.05 -0.39 0.28
CA SER A 254 -8.37 -1.68 -0.32
C SER A 254 -7.20 -2.65 -0.16
N PRO A 255 -7.31 -3.66 0.71
CA PRO A 255 -6.36 -4.76 0.75
C PRO A 255 -6.48 -5.60 -0.53
N MET A 256 -5.44 -5.56 -1.36
CA MET A 256 -5.36 -6.35 -2.58
C MET A 256 -4.41 -7.53 -2.36
N LEU A 257 -4.93 -8.73 -2.57
CA LEU A 257 -4.22 -10.00 -2.52
C LEU A 257 -4.64 -10.86 -3.72
N CYS A 258 -4.03 -12.03 -3.90
CA CYS A 258 -4.57 -13.02 -4.83
C CYS A 258 -6.01 -13.39 -4.42
N GLN A 259 -6.97 -13.15 -5.31
CA GLN A 259 -8.40 -13.35 -5.04
C GLN A 259 -8.85 -14.81 -5.10
N GLN A 260 -7.94 -15.73 -5.44
CA GLN A 260 -8.27 -17.16 -5.57
C GLN A 260 -9.41 -17.38 -6.58
N CYS A 261 -9.28 -16.73 -7.74
CA CYS A 261 -10.33 -16.65 -8.75
C CYS A 261 -10.76 -18.05 -9.20
N GLY A 262 -12.06 -18.37 -9.18
CA GLY A 262 -12.56 -19.64 -9.72
C GLY A 262 -12.29 -19.81 -11.23
N ASN A 263 -12.18 -18.71 -11.98
CA ASN A 263 -11.66 -18.70 -13.34
C ASN A 263 -10.32 -17.95 -13.36
N ALA A 264 -9.26 -18.60 -12.88
CA ALA A 264 -7.94 -17.97 -12.74
C ALA A 264 -7.19 -17.86 -14.07
N PRO A 265 -6.98 -16.64 -14.62
CA PRO A 265 -6.25 -16.45 -15.88
C PRO A 265 -4.75 -16.77 -15.76
N CYS A 266 -4.21 -16.75 -14.54
CA CYS A 266 -2.81 -17.02 -14.26
C CYS A 266 -2.42 -18.51 -14.39
N GLU A 267 -3.39 -19.42 -14.37
CA GLU A 267 -3.16 -20.87 -14.47
C GLU A 267 -2.89 -21.39 -15.89
N PRO A 268 -3.78 -21.19 -16.87
CA PRO A 268 -3.62 -21.79 -18.20
C PRO A 268 -2.38 -21.28 -18.94
N VAL A 269 -1.85 -20.14 -18.53
CA VAL A 269 -0.65 -19.54 -19.11
C VAL A 269 0.65 -20.12 -18.55
N CYS A 270 0.59 -20.95 -17.50
CA CYS A 270 1.76 -21.56 -16.90
C CYS A 270 2.18 -22.83 -17.69
N PRO A 271 3.30 -22.83 -18.44
CA PRO A 271 3.67 -23.96 -19.29
C PRO A 271 4.08 -25.22 -18.52
N VAL A 272 4.34 -25.08 -17.22
CA VAL A 272 4.83 -26.16 -16.33
C VAL A 272 3.82 -26.53 -15.25
N TYR A 273 2.61 -25.98 -15.31
CA TYR A 273 1.52 -26.21 -14.35
C TYR A 273 1.93 -25.95 -12.89
N ALA A 274 2.68 -24.87 -12.67
CA ALA A 274 3.07 -24.44 -11.33
C ALA A 274 1.95 -23.70 -10.59
N ALA A 275 1.03 -23.05 -11.31
CA ALA A 275 -0.21 -22.52 -10.78
C ALA A 275 -1.36 -23.47 -11.16
N TYR A 276 -2.21 -23.83 -10.20
CA TYR A 276 -3.30 -24.79 -10.39
C TYR A 276 -4.41 -24.60 -9.34
N HIS A 277 -5.64 -25.02 -9.66
CA HIS A 277 -6.71 -25.09 -8.67
C HIS A 277 -6.56 -26.29 -7.74
N THR A 278 -6.63 -26.05 -6.44
CA THR A 278 -6.68 -27.07 -5.39
C THR A 278 -8.09 -27.63 -5.22
N PRO A 279 -8.21 -28.84 -4.62
CA PRO A 279 -9.50 -29.46 -4.29
C PRO A 279 -10.52 -28.60 -3.54
N ASP A 280 -10.06 -27.71 -2.67
CA ASP A 280 -10.84 -26.84 -1.80
C ASP A 280 -11.13 -25.46 -2.43
N GLY A 281 -10.82 -25.30 -3.73
CA GLY A 281 -11.18 -24.14 -4.52
C GLY A 281 -10.21 -22.96 -4.44
N LEU A 282 -8.97 -23.19 -3.97
CA LEU A 282 -7.91 -22.19 -3.95
C LEU A 282 -7.02 -22.30 -5.19
N ASN A 283 -6.38 -21.21 -5.57
CA ASN A 283 -5.30 -21.20 -6.56
C ASN A 283 -3.97 -21.46 -5.84
N GLY A 284 -3.47 -22.68 -6.00
CA GLY A 284 -2.20 -23.13 -5.45
C GLY A 284 -1.01 -22.75 -6.33
N GLN A 285 0.05 -22.23 -5.71
CA GLN A 285 1.33 -21.98 -6.37
C GLN A 285 2.40 -22.95 -5.87
N VAL A 286 2.87 -23.82 -6.76
CA VAL A 286 3.94 -24.78 -6.50
C VAL A 286 5.29 -24.14 -6.83
N TYR A 287 5.97 -23.60 -5.82
CA TYR A 287 7.16 -22.76 -6.03
C TYR A 287 8.33 -23.50 -6.72
N ASN A 288 8.58 -24.77 -6.38
CA ASN A 288 9.66 -25.56 -6.96
C ASN A 288 9.39 -26.00 -8.42
N ARG A 289 8.16 -25.88 -8.91
CA ARG A 289 7.80 -26.20 -10.29
C ARG A 289 7.97 -25.00 -11.22
N CYS A 290 7.92 -23.79 -10.69
CA CYS A 290 7.98 -22.56 -11.48
C CYS A 290 9.36 -22.39 -12.13
N VAL A 291 9.39 -22.31 -13.46
CA VAL A 291 10.62 -22.06 -14.25
C VAL A 291 10.85 -20.57 -14.55
N GLY A 292 10.04 -19.68 -13.98
CA GLY A 292 10.29 -18.24 -14.01
C GLY A 292 9.98 -17.53 -15.33
N THR A 293 9.04 -18.02 -16.14
CA THR A 293 8.59 -17.32 -17.37
C THR A 293 7.87 -15.99 -17.08
N ARG A 294 7.29 -15.85 -15.89
CA ARG A 294 6.56 -14.67 -15.38
C ARG A 294 5.26 -14.31 -16.11
N TYR A 295 4.81 -15.13 -17.06
CA TYR A 295 3.58 -14.82 -17.80
C TYR A 295 2.32 -14.84 -16.90
N CYS A 296 2.31 -15.67 -15.85
CA CYS A 296 1.23 -15.70 -14.86
C CYS A 296 0.99 -14.37 -14.13
N SER A 297 1.98 -13.45 -14.11
CA SER A 297 1.81 -12.11 -13.55
C SER A 297 1.26 -11.09 -14.55
N ASN A 298 1.39 -11.36 -15.86
CA ASN A 298 0.96 -10.44 -16.91
C ASN A 298 -0.53 -10.59 -17.24
N ASN A 299 -1.09 -11.76 -16.96
CA ASN A 299 -2.46 -12.15 -17.27
C ASN A 299 -3.36 -11.99 -16.04
#